data_AF-A0A842JEK9-F1
#
_entry.id   AF-A0A842JEK9-F1
#
_cell.length_a   1.000
_cell.length_b   1.000
_cell.length_c   1.000
_cell.angle_alpha   90.00
_cell.angle_beta   90.00
_cell.angle_gamma   90.00
#
_symmetry.space_group_name_H-M   'P 1'
#
loop_
_entity.id
_entity.type
_entity.pdbx_description
1 polymer ?
#
loop_
_entity_poly.entity_id
_entity_poly.type
_entity_poly.pdbx_seq_one_letter_code
_entity_poly.pdbx_strand_id
1 'polypeptide(L)'
;MARKLLATLAAFLLVGACVFGAGLAADPSVAVSQAIEADSPCPAVGCASGECHGFDDVPEPDGAHEMTCPEAGCSSVECHAWDTLVDRYYQPSDMSLNVWVLAPVVLVVGLVLLVRKL
;
A
#
# COMPACT_ATOMS: atom_id res chain seq x y z
N MET A 1 -24.43 13.58 -26.00
CA MET A 1 -23.42 13.15 -25.01
C MET A 1 -23.40 11.64 -24.82
N ALA A 2 -24.52 10.98 -24.48
CA ALA A 2 -24.58 9.54 -24.17
C ALA A 2 -23.96 8.61 -25.24
N ARG A 3 -24.25 8.84 -26.53
CA ARG A 3 -23.72 8.01 -27.63
C ARG A 3 -22.19 8.08 -27.76
N LYS A 4 -21.61 9.27 -27.52
CA LYS A 4 -20.15 9.47 -27.52
C LYS A 4 -19.53 8.80 -26.29
N LEU A 5 -20.12 8.98 -25.12
CA LEU A 5 -19.68 8.34 -23.87
C LEU A 5 -19.68 6.80 -24.00
N LEU A 6 -20.76 6.22 -24.53
CA LEU A 6 -20.87 4.77 -24.77
C LEU A 6 -19.78 4.28 -25.74
N ALA A 7 -19.55 5.01 -26.83
CA ALA A 7 -18.48 4.67 -27.78
C ALA A 7 -17.09 4.74 -27.11
N THR A 8 -16.84 5.76 -26.27
CA THR A 8 -15.58 5.90 -25.53
C THR A 8 -15.40 4.78 -24.51
N LEU A 9 -16.44 4.43 -23.74
CA LEU A 9 -16.39 3.32 -22.78
C LEU A 9 -16.17 1.98 -23.48
N ALA A 10 -16.85 1.73 -24.61
CA ALA A 10 -16.67 0.52 -25.40
C ALA A 10 -15.24 0.41 -25.96
N ALA A 11 -14.69 1.51 -26.47
CA ALA A 11 -13.30 1.54 -26.93
C ALA A 11 -12.32 1.27 -25.78
N PHE A 12 -12.54 1.86 -24.60
CA PHE A 12 -11.71 1.66 -23.42
C PHE A 12 -11.75 0.21 -22.93
N LEU A 13 -12.95 -0.38 -22.88
CA LEU A 13 -13.14 -1.80 -22.54
C LEU A 13 -12.46 -2.72 -23.54
N LEU A 14 -12.59 -2.45 -24.84
CA LEU A 14 -11.98 -3.27 -25.89
C LEU A 14 -10.45 -3.23 -25.80
N VAL A 15 -9.86 -2.03 -25.71
CA VAL A 15 -8.40 -1.88 -25.56
C VAL A 15 -7.93 -2.52 -24.26
N GLY A 16 -8.62 -2.27 -23.15
CA GLY A 16 -8.31 -2.88 -21.86
C GLY A 16 -8.35 -4.41 -21.90
N ALA A 17 -9.36 -4.99 -22.53
CA ALA A 17 -9.48 -6.44 -22.70
C ALA A 17 -8.36 -7.01 -23.57
N CYS A 18 -7.98 -6.34 -24.67
CA CYS A 18 -6.86 -6.76 -25.50
C CYS A 18 -5.53 -6.73 -24.73
N VAL A 19 -5.25 -5.65 -23.99
CA VAL A 19 -4.03 -5.52 -23.19
C VAL A 19 -3.99 -6.56 -22.07
N PHE A 20 -5.10 -6.73 -21.34
CA PHE A 20 -5.21 -7.73 -20.27
C PHE A 20 -5.04 -9.16 -20.81
N GLY A 21 -5.68 -9.49 -21.94
CA GLY A 21 -5.55 -10.78 -22.60
C GLY A 21 -4.13 -11.06 -23.10
N ALA A 22 -3.45 -10.05 -23.65
CA ALA A 22 -2.05 -10.17 -24.02
C ALA A 22 -1.14 -10.38 -22.80
N GLY A 23 -1.42 -9.69 -21.68
CA GLY A 23 -0.73 -9.88 -20.41
C GLY A 23 -0.88 -11.30 -19.87
N LEU A 24 -2.11 -11.82 -19.83
CA LEU A 24 -2.40 -13.21 -19.44
C LEU A 24 -1.66 -14.24 -20.29
N ALA A 25 -1.53 -13.99 -21.60
CA ALA A 25 -0.82 -14.88 -22.50
C ALA A 25 0.71 -14.81 -22.33
N ALA A 26 1.23 -13.67 -21.87
CA ALA A 26 2.66 -13.42 -21.74
C ALA A 26 3.22 -13.79 -20.37
N ASP A 27 2.44 -13.64 -19.30
CA ASP A 27 2.91 -13.81 -17.93
C ASP A 27 1.78 -14.39 -17.04
N PRO A 28 1.98 -15.57 -16.43
CA PRO A 28 0.99 -16.22 -15.57
C PRO A 28 0.70 -15.46 -14.27
N SER A 29 1.53 -14.48 -13.89
CA SER A 29 1.30 -13.61 -12.73
C SER A 29 0.25 -12.52 -13.00
N VAL A 30 -0.10 -12.26 -14.27
CA VAL A 30 -1.18 -11.33 -14.61
C VAL A 30 -2.51 -12.00 -14.26
N ALA A 31 -3.27 -11.40 -13.35
CA ALA A 31 -4.58 -11.91 -12.95
C ALA A 31 -5.55 -10.75 -12.65
N VAL A 32 -6.84 -11.06 -12.55
CA VAL A 32 -7.80 -10.13 -11.95
C VAL A 32 -7.42 -9.91 -10.49
N SER A 33 -7.58 -8.67 -10.00
CA SER A 33 -7.24 -8.29 -8.63
C SER A 33 -7.92 -9.21 -7.63
N GLN A 34 -7.13 -9.90 -6.82
CA GLN A 34 -7.61 -10.74 -5.73
C GLN A 34 -7.58 -9.95 -4.42
N ALA A 35 -8.38 -10.37 -3.44
CA ALA A 35 -8.28 -9.83 -2.10
C ALA A 35 -6.91 -10.18 -1.49
N ILE A 36 -6.36 -9.28 -0.69
CA ILE A 36 -5.14 -9.56 0.10
C ILE A 36 -5.56 -10.36 1.33
N GLU A 37 -5.11 -11.60 1.41
CA GLU A 37 -5.26 -12.49 2.57
C GLU A 37 -3.93 -12.60 3.34
N ALA A 38 -3.95 -13.20 4.52
CA ALA A 38 -2.78 -13.27 5.41
C ALA A 38 -1.59 -14.04 4.80
N ASP A 39 -1.85 -14.95 3.87
CA ASP A 39 -0.87 -15.75 3.14
C ASP A 39 -0.59 -15.22 1.73
N SER A 40 -1.15 -14.06 1.36
CA SER A 40 -0.90 -13.44 0.06
C SER A 40 0.55 -12.95 -0.04
N PRO A 41 1.31 -13.37 -1.06
CA PRO A 41 2.70 -12.94 -1.20
C PRO A 41 2.78 -11.45 -1.53
N CYS A 42 3.68 -10.73 -0.86
CA CYS A 42 3.96 -9.34 -1.21
C CYS A 42 4.60 -9.28 -2.60
N PRO A 43 4.08 -8.46 -3.56
CA PRO A 43 4.62 -8.40 -4.92
C PRO A 43 6.09 -7.99 -5.02
N ALA A 44 6.63 -7.30 -4.01
CA ALA A 44 8.01 -6.85 -3.99
C ALA A 44 9.02 -7.96 -3.65
N VAL A 45 8.63 -8.91 -2.78
CA VAL A 45 9.52 -9.96 -2.24
C VAL A 45 9.05 -11.39 -2.54
N GLY A 46 7.81 -11.57 -2.99
CA GLY A 46 7.26 -12.86 -3.43
C GLY A 46 6.84 -13.81 -2.32
N CYS A 47 6.74 -13.34 -1.08
CA CYS A 47 6.43 -14.17 0.09
C CYS A 47 5.49 -13.42 1.07
N ALA A 48 4.83 -14.17 1.94
CA ALA A 48 3.85 -13.65 2.90
C ALA A 48 4.33 -13.64 4.36
N SER A 49 5.54 -14.14 4.64
CA SER A 49 6.10 -14.18 5.99
C SER A 49 6.91 -12.92 6.31
N GLY A 50 7.01 -12.64 7.61
CA GLY A 50 7.86 -11.57 8.13
C GLY A 50 9.34 -11.73 7.83
N GLU A 51 9.81 -12.97 7.69
CA GLU A 51 11.20 -13.30 7.35
C GLU A 51 11.63 -12.63 6.04
N CYS A 52 10.75 -12.58 5.03
CA CYS A 52 11.05 -11.91 3.76
C CYS A 52 11.02 -10.38 3.84
N HIS A 53 10.52 -9.84 4.94
CA HIS A 53 10.50 -8.41 5.24
C HIS A 53 11.58 -8.00 6.25
N GLY A 54 12.48 -8.93 6.62
CA GLY A 54 13.52 -8.67 7.62
C GLY A 54 12.94 -8.44 9.02
N PHE A 55 11.80 -9.07 9.33
CA PHE A 55 11.19 -8.92 10.66
C PHE A 55 12.04 -9.53 11.78
N ASP A 56 12.99 -10.42 11.44
CA ASP A 56 13.97 -10.94 12.40
C ASP A 56 14.99 -9.88 12.85
N ASP A 57 15.13 -8.78 12.09
CA ASP A 57 15.98 -7.64 12.43
C ASP A 57 15.23 -6.57 13.24
N VAL A 58 13.95 -6.79 13.59
CA VAL A 58 13.18 -5.86 14.41
C VAL A 58 13.78 -5.81 15.82
N PRO A 59 14.15 -4.63 16.33
CA PRO A 59 14.76 -4.53 17.66
C PRO A 59 13.82 -5.02 18.76
N GLU A 60 14.30 -5.93 19.61
CA GLU A 60 13.62 -6.38 20.82
C GLU A 60 14.27 -5.78 22.07
N PRO A 61 13.54 -5.68 23.21
CA PRO A 61 14.13 -5.29 24.48
C PRO A 61 15.24 -6.26 24.91
N ASP A 62 16.47 -5.77 25.00
CA ASP A 62 17.65 -6.58 25.35
C ASP A 62 17.92 -6.66 26.86
N GLY A 63 17.10 -5.99 27.67
CA GLY A 63 17.24 -5.90 29.12
C GLY A 63 18.38 -5.02 29.61
N ALA A 64 19.12 -4.36 28.71
CA ALA A 64 20.23 -3.46 29.01
C ALA A 64 19.93 -2.00 28.61
N HIS A 65 19.22 -1.81 27.50
CA HIS A 65 18.82 -0.52 26.98
C HIS A 65 17.33 -0.26 27.23
N GLU A 66 17.02 0.92 27.75
CA GLU A 66 15.65 1.41 27.84
C GLU A 66 15.39 2.53 26.83
N MET A 67 14.16 2.61 26.36
CA MET A 67 13.70 3.69 25.50
C MET A 67 12.80 4.61 26.30
N THR A 68 13.08 5.92 26.26
CA THR A 68 12.19 6.91 26.84
C THR A 68 11.16 7.34 25.81
N CYS A 69 9.87 7.18 26.10
CA CYS A 69 8.81 7.76 25.27
C CYS A 69 8.83 9.28 25.43
N PRO A 70 9.03 10.09 24.36
CA PRO A 70 9.04 11.54 24.48
C PRO A 70 7.68 12.11 24.91
N GLU A 71 6.59 11.44 24.50
CA GLU A 71 5.21 11.84 24.80
C GLU A 71 4.83 11.56 26.27
N ALA A 72 5.20 10.37 26.77
CA ALA A 72 4.82 9.92 28.11
C ALA A 72 5.92 10.13 29.18
N GLY A 73 7.16 10.43 28.79
CA GLY A 73 8.30 10.64 29.68
C GLY A 73 8.77 9.39 30.44
N CYS A 74 8.25 8.21 30.11
CA CYS A 74 8.59 6.96 30.77
C CYS A 74 9.68 6.19 30.03
N SER A 75 10.59 5.57 30.78
CA SER A 75 11.51 4.54 30.32
C SER A 75 11.25 3.23 31.08
N SER A 76 10.60 2.28 30.41
CA SER A 76 10.51 0.89 30.85
C SER A 76 10.02 0.02 29.67
N VAL A 77 10.19 -1.29 29.77
CA VAL A 77 9.60 -2.24 28.80
C VAL A 77 8.08 -2.35 28.93
N GLU A 78 7.52 -2.02 30.09
CA GLU A 78 6.06 -1.92 30.26
C GLU A 78 5.50 -0.60 29.72
N CYS A 79 6.37 0.35 29.36
CA CYS A 79 5.98 1.59 28.72
C CYS A 79 5.93 1.43 27.20
N HIS A 80 4.87 2.00 26.59
CA HIS A 80 4.52 1.86 25.18
C HIS A 80 5.59 2.33 24.16
N ALA A 81 6.75 2.81 24.61
CA ALA A 81 7.85 3.19 23.73
C ALA A 81 8.30 2.00 22.86
N TRP A 82 8.45 0.82 23.46
CA TRP A 82 8.86 -0.40 22.77
C TRP A 82 7.79 -0.88 21.80
N ASP A 83 6.54 -1.00 22.25
CA ASP A 83 5.41 -1.37 21.39
C ASP A 83 5.29 -0.44 20.19
N THR A 84 5.41 0.89 20.40
CA THR A 84 5.32 1.88 19.31
C THR A 84 6.42 1.70 18.26
N LEU A 85 7.65 1.38 18.68
CA LEU A 85 8.75 1.13 17.75
C LEU A 85 8.51 -0.16 16.97
N VAL A 86 8.23 -1.24 17.68
CA VAL A 86 8.07 -2.59 17.14
C VAL A 86 6.89 -2.65 16.18
N ASP A 87 5.71 -2.16 16.57
CA ASP A 87 4.50 -2.14 15.73
C ASP A 87 4.71 -1.35 14.43
N ARG A 88 5.54 -0.30 14.46
CA ARG A 88 5.86 0.49 13.25
C ARG A 88 6.73 -0.25 12.25
N TYR A 89 7.50 -1.27 12.64
CA TYR A 89 8.20 -2.12 11.68
C TYR A 89 7.25 -3.10 10.98
N TYR A 90 6.13 -3.45 11.64
CA TYR A 90 5.11 -4.36 11.09
C TYR A 90 4.01 -3.64 10.28
N GLN A 91 4.03 -2.30 10.22
CA GLN A 91 2.99 -1.52 9.56
C GLN A 91 3.56 -0.54 8.52
N PRO A 92 2.92 -0.44 7.34
CA PRO A 92 3.27 0.60 6.38
C PRO A 92 3.02 1.99 6.97
N SER A 93 3.84 2.97 6.60
CA SER A 93 3.70 4.31 7.12
C SER A 93 2.43 4.99 6.59
N ASP A 94 1.44 5.22 7.45
CA ASP A 94 0.22 5.97 7.08
C ASP A 94 0.52 7.31 6.41
N MET A 95 1.59 7.99 6.84
CA MET A 95 2.04 9.24 6.22
C MET A 95 2.48 9.03 4.77
N SER A 96 3.23 7.96 4.46
CA SER A 96 3.66 7.70 3.08
C SER A 96 2.46 7.32 2.21
N LEU A 97 1.50 6.57 2.73
CA LEU A 97 0.27 6.22 2.02
C LEU A 97 -0.57 7.47 1.70
N ASN A 98 -0.73 8.37 2.68
CA ASN A 98 -1.43 9.64 2.49
C ASN A 98 -0.74 10.55 1.46
N VAL A 99 0.59 10.70 1.53
CA VAL A 99 1.35 11.61 0.66
C VAL A 99 1.52 11.06 -0.76
N TRP A 100 1.83 9.78 -0.92
CA TRP A 100 2.21 9.22 -2.22
C TRP A 100 1.07 8.57 -2.97
N VAL A 101 0.00 8.16 -2.28
CA VAL A 101 -1.17 7.53 -2.93
C VAL A 101 -2.36 8.48 -2.92
N LEU A 102 -2.78 8.98 -1.75
CA LEU A 102 -4.00 9.79 -1.66
C LEU A 102 -3.82 11.19 -2.23
N ALA A 103 -2.72 11.89 -1.92
CA ALA A 103 -2.54 13.26 -2.38
C ALA A 103 -2.50 13.40 -3.92
N PRO A 104 -1.82 12.52 -4.70
CA PRO A 104 -1.88 12.58 -6.17
C PRO A 104 -3.27 12.30 -6.72
N VAL A 105 -4.00 11.34 -6.14
CA VAL A 105 -5.39 11.04 -6.54
C VAL A 105 -6.28 12.26 -6.32
N VAL A 106 -6.21 12.88 -5.13
CA VAL A 106 -6.98 14.09 -4.81
C VAL A 106 -6.58 15.24 -5.73
N LEU A 107 -5.29 15.42 -6.01
CA LEU A 107 -4.80 16.45 -6.94
C LEU A 107 -5.36 16.23 -8.36
N VAL A 108 -5.27 15.01 -8.89
CA VAL A 108 -5.78 14.70 -10.23
C VAL A 108 -7.29 14.89 -10.29
N VAL A 109 -8.04 14.41 -9.29
CA VAL A 109 -9.50 14.63 -9.22
C VAL A 109 -9.81 16.13 -9.17
N GLY A 110 -9.09 16.90 -8.33
CA GLY A 110 -9.25 18.35 -8.22
C GLY A 110 -8.97 19.09 -9.54
N LEU A 111 -7.88 18.74 -10.23
CA LEU A 111 -7.54 19.29 -11.55
C LEU A 111 -8.57 18.90 -12.61
N VAL A 112 -9.04 17.65 -12.60
CA VAL A 112 -10.11 17.21 -13.50
C VAL A 112 -11.38 18.01 -13.26
N LEU A 113 -11.77 18.25 -12.01
CA LEU A 113 -12.94 19.08 -11.69
C LEU A 113 -12.74 20.55 -12.09
N LEU A 114 -11.54 21.11 -11.88
CA LEU A 114 -11.21 22.48 -12.31
C LEU A 114 -11.28 22.63 -13.85
N VAL A 115 -10.69 21.68 -14.59
CA VAL A 115 -10.64 21.71 -16.06
C VAL A 115 -11.98 21.33 -16.68
N ARG A 116 -12.66 20.32 -16.13
CA ARG A 116 -14.01 19.92 -16.56
C ARG A 116 -15.08 20.89 -16.08
N LYS A 117 -14.70 21.87 -15.25
CA LYS A 117 -15.61 22.76 -14.54
C LYS A 117 -16.49 21.94 -13.56
N LEU A 118 -16.57 22.27 -12.27
CA LEU A 118 -17.41 23.38 -11.81
C LEU A 118 -17.86 24.35 -12.91
#